data_AF-X0WSR4-F1
#
_entry.id   AF-X0WSR4-F1
#
_cell.length_a   1.000
_cell.length_b   1.000
_cell.length_c   1.000
_cell.angle_alpha   90.00
_cell.angle_beta   90.00
_cell.angle_gamma   90.00
#
_symmetry.space_group_name_H-M   'P 1'
#
loop_
_entity.id
_entity.type
_entity.pdbx_description
1 polymer ?
#
loop_
_entity_poly.entity_id
_entity_poly.type
_entity_poly.pdbx_seq_one_letter_code
_entity_poly.pdbx_strand_id
1 'polypeptide(L)'
;PVVMTVANRALSGPLSVWGDHSDVMATRDCGWIQIFAENVQQVFDLVLCAFRIAEDPTVLFPTMVHLDGFHLSHMIEPLYLLEQEEVDRFLPKYHHPYALNPDKPLTMGGFGPPFIYTEAKKAQDVALRASKKAILQVWQKFGELTGRHYSPVEGYKAEGADVLLLTMGSFSETAMMAVDEMQEKGQKVGLIRLRLWRPFPFDELRQAVSRAQLLIVLDRALSFGGPTGPVCSEIQAALYPLKTKPEVISFVGGIGGRD
;
A
#
# COMPACT_ATOMS: atom_id res chain seq x y z
N PRO A 1 -0.63 -12.94 14.80
CA PRO A 1 -0.37 -12.00 13.68
C PRO A 1 -0.75 -12.72 12.39
N VAL A 2 -1.35 -12.03 11.44
CA VAL A 2 -1.63 -12.60 10.12
C VAL A 2 -0.99 -11.68 9.10
N VAL A 3 -0.11 -12.26 8.28
CA VAL A 3 0.42 -11.63 7.08
C VAL A 3 -0.10 -12.40 5.90
N MET A 4 -0.68 -11.69 4.93
CA MET A 4 -1.20 -12.27 3.71
C MET A 4 -0.53 -11.62 2.52
N THR A 5 0.28 -12.39 1.81
CA THR A 5 0.86 -11.97 0.54
C THR A 5 -0.16 -12.27 -0.57
N VAL A 6 -0.65 -11.24 -1.24
CA VAL A 6 -1.76 -11.33 -2.21
C VAL A 6 -1.23 -11.03 -3.60
N ALA A 7 -1.14 -12.05 -4.44
CA ALA A 7 -0.92 -11.87 -5.88
C ALA A 7 -2.22 -11.35 -6.50
N ASN A 8 -2.30 -10.04 -6.68
CA ASN A 8 -3.50 -9.33 -7.09
C ASN A 8 -3.96 -9.77 -8.48
N ARG A 9 -5.27 -9.97 -8.62
CA ARG A 9 -5.89 -10.56 -9.81
C ARG A 9 -7.27 -9.96 -10.08
N ALA A 10 -7.60 -9.93 -11.37
CA ALA A 10 -8.93 -9.62 -11.87
C ALA A 10 -10.06 -10.43 -11.22
N LEU A 11 -11.08 -9.74 -10.71
CA LEU A 11 -12.34 -10.32 -10.28
C LEU A 11 -13.15 -10.80 -11.49
N SER A 12 -13.93 -11.86 -11.28
CA SER A 12 -14.61 -12.58 -12.36
C SER A 12 -15.77 -11.78 -12.97
N GLY A 13 -15.81 -11.75 -14.31
CA GLY A 13 -16.92 -11.28 -15.14
C GLY A 13 -16.46 -10.60 -16.44
N PRO A 14 -15.76 -11.30 -17.36
CA PRO A 14 -15.49 -12.74 -17.44
C PRO A 14 -14.33 -13.22 -16.56
N LEU A 15 -14.13 -14.54 -16.42
CA LEU A 15 -12.98 -15.07 -15.69
C LEU A 15 -11.68 -14.56 -16.32
N SER A 16 -10.86 -13.89 -15.52
CA SER A 16 -9.48 -13.57 -15.87
C SER A 16 -8.56 -14.04 -14.75
N VAL A 17 -7.43 -14.64 -15.13
CA VAL A 17 -6.36 -15.03 -14.19
C VAL A 17 -5.33 -13.92 -14.00
N TRP A 18 -5.33 -12.94 -14.90
CA TRP A 18 -4.31 -11.91 -15.01
C TRP A 18 -4.43 -10.83 -13.94
N GLY A 19 -3.33 -10.10 -13.72
CA GLY A 19 -3.20 -9.11 -12.67
C GLY A 19 -3.93 -7.81 -12.96
N ASP A 20 -4.72 -7.37 -11.98
CA ASP A 20 -5.19 -6.00 -11.79
C ASP A 20 -5.51 -5.81 -10.28
N HIS A 21 -6.03 -4.66 -9.87
CA HIS A 21 -6.26 -4.33 -8.45
C HIS A 21 -7.72 -4.50 -8.01
N SER A 22 -8.58 -5.15 -8.80
CA SER A 22 -10.00 -5.25 -8.46
C SER A 22 -10.27 -6.02 -7.15
N ASP A 23 -9.46 -7.04 -6.84
CA ASP A 23 -9.57 -7.84 -5.61
C ASP A 23 -9.18 -7.08 -4.33
N VAL A 24 -8.05 -6.37 -4.35
CA VAL A 24 -7.63 -5.48 -3.25
C VAL A 24 -8.61 -4.34 -3.07
N MET A 25 -9.11 -3.75 -4.15
CA MET A 25 -10.10 -2.68 -4.06
C MET A 25 -11.43 -3.17 -3.48
N ALA A 26 -11.80 -4.44 -3.67
CA ALA A 26 -12.96 -5.06 -3.03
C ALA A 26 -12.79 -5.28 -1.52
N THR A 27 -11.55 -5.29 -1.02
CA THR A 27 -11.24 -5.55 0.40
C THR A 27 -10.58 -4.37 1.10
N ARG A 28 -10.48 -3.19 0.47
CA ARG A 28 -9.81 -1.99 1.02
C ARG A 28 -10.34 -1.51 2.38
N ASP A 29 -11.59 -1.85 2.72
CA ASP A 29 -12.29 -1.41 3.92
C ASP A 29 -12.43 -2.53 4.99
N CYS A 30 -11.70 -3.64 4.83
CA CYS A 30 -11.76 -4.78 5.77
C CYS A 30 -11.02 -4.54 7.11
N GLY A 31 -10.36 -3.39 7.26
CA GLY A 31 -9.64 -3.02 8.49
C GLY A 31 -8.25 -3.66 8.64
N TRP A 32 -7.62 -4.04 7.53
CA TRP A 32 -6.24 -4.54 7.48
C TRP A 32 -5.28 -3.43 7.05
N ILE A 33 -4.01 -3.56 7.46
CA ILE A 33 -2.92 -2.77 6.87
C ILE A 33 -2.69 -3.32 5.45
N GLN A 34 -2.50 -2.44 4.46
CA GLN A 34 -2.34 -2.83 3.06
C GLN A 34 -1.16 -2.08 2.45
N ILE A 35 -0.17 -2.83 1.96
CA ILE A 35 1.10 -2.31 1.45
C ILE A 35 1.34 -2.90 0.05
N PHE A 36 1.74 -2.07 -0.91
CA PHE A 36 2.05 -2.50 -2.29
C PHE A 36 3.57 -2.62 -2.52
N ALA A 37 3.97 -3.71 -3.16
CA ALA A 37 5.30 -3.92 -3.70
C ALA A 37 5.34 -3.58 -5.19
N GLU A 38 6.47 -3.07 -5.66
CA GLU A 38 6.66 -2.69 -7.07
C GLU A 38 7.55 -3.66 -7.85
N ASN A 39 8.39 -4.44 -7.17
CA ASN A 39 9.25 -5.48 -7.73
C ASN A 39 9.44 -6.64 -6.74
N VAL A 40 10.08 -7.74 -7.16
CA VAL A 40 10.23 -8.95 -6.32
C VAL A 40 11.13 -8.70 -5.10
N GLN A 41 12.18 -7.88 -5.22
CA GLN A 41 12.98 -7.44 -4.08
C GLN A 41 12.10 -6.79 -2.99
N GLN A 42 11.22 -5.88 -3.39
CA GLN A 42 10.29 -5.22 -2.46
C GLN A 42 9.27 -6.20 -1.89
N VAL A 43 8.82 -7.22 -2.63
CA VAL A 43 7.95 -8.26 -2.06
C VAL A 43 8.65 -8.96 -0.89
N PHE A 44 9.90 -9.36 -1.08
CA PHE A 44 10.70 -10.01 -0.01
C PHE A 44 10.83 -9.09 1.21
N ASP A 45 11.26 -7.85 0.99
CA ASP A 45 11.51 -6.87 2.05
C ASP A 45 10.24 -6.51 2.84
N LEU A 46 9.14 -6.28 2.11
CA LEU A 46 7.88 -5.84 2.70
C LEU A 46 7.15 -6.97 3.44
N VAL A 47 7.35 -8.23 3.06
CA VAL A 47 6.84 -9.38 3.83
C VAL A 47 7.52 -9.45 5.20
N LEU A 48 8.85 -9.30 5.26
CA LEU A 48 9.56 -9.24 6.55
C LEU A 48 9.08 -8.05 7.40
N CYS A 49 8.92 -6.88 6.78
CA CYS A 49 8.37 -5.72 7.46
C CYS A 49 6.93 -5.98 7.95
N ALA A 50 6.09 -6.64 7.16
CA ALA A 50 4.69 -6.91 7.48
C ALA A 50 4.57 -7.83 8.71
N PHE A 51 5.43 -8.84 8.85
CA PHE A 51 5.49 -9.65 10.07
C PHE A 51 5.86 -8.79 11.27
N ARG A 52 6.91 -7.98 11.17
CA ARG A 52 7.34 -7.11 12.27
C ARG A 52 6.26 -6.11 12.69
N ILE A 53 5.51 -5.58 11.72
CA ILE A 53 4.38 -4.67 11.94
C ILE A 53 3.22 -5.41 12.61
N ALA A 54 2.80 -6.55 12.07
CA ALA A 54 1.64 -7.30 12.59
C ALA A 54 1.90 -7.91 13.98
N GLU A 55 3.17 -8.10 14.34
CA GLU A 55 3.62 -8.60 15.63
C GLU A 55 3.81 -7.50 16.69
N ASP A 56 3.86 -6.23 16.29
CA ASP A 56 4.00 -5.13 17.23
C ASP A 56 2.79 -5.09 18.19
N PRO A 57 3.01 -5.13 19.53
CA PRO A 57 1.93 -5.13 20.52
C PRO A 57 1.02 -3.89 20.48
N THR A 58 1.49 -2.79 19.87
CA THR A 58 0.72 -1.56 19.68
C THR A 58 -0.09 -1.56 18.38
N VAL A 59 0.12 -2.53 17.50
CA VAL A 59 -0.55 -2.67 16.21
C VAL A 59 -1.51 -3.85 16.23
N LEU A 60 -0.99 -5.08 16.24
CA LEU A 60 -1.74 -6.35 16.19
C LEU A 60 -2.81 -6.47 15.07
N PHE A 61 -2.80 -5.55 14.12
CA PHE A 61 -3.61 -5.64 12.91
C PHE A 61 -2.99 -6.65 11.94
N PRO A 62 -3.84 -7.41 11.23
CA PRO A 62 -3.37 -8.21 10.13
C PRO A 62 -2.94 -7.32 8.95
N THR A 63 -1.95 -7.78 8.19
CA THR A 63 -1.27 -6.99 7.14
C THR A 63 -1.30 -7.74 5.81
N MET A 64 -1.74 -7.06 4.75
CA MET A 64 -1.62 -7.54 3.37
C MET A 64 -0.41 -6.91 2.68
N VAL A 65 0.38 -7.75 2.01
CA VAL A 65 1.40 -7.32 1.06
C VAL A 65 0.91 -7.67 -0.34
N HIS A 66 0.62 -6.64 -1.11
CA HIS A 66 0.08 -6.71 -2.46
C HIS A 66 1.21 -6.75 -3.48
N LEU A 67 1.13 -7.69 -4.42
CA LEU A 67 2.02 -7.80 -5.56
C LEU A 67 1.18 -8.07 -6.81
N ASP A 68 1.56 -7.49 -7.94
CA ASP A 68 0.76 -7.60 -9.16
C ASP A 68 0.87 -9.01 -9.76
N GLY A 69 -0.27 -9.66 -9.96
CA GLY A 69 -0.34 -10.99 -10.54
C GLY A 69 0.29 -11.05 -11.93
N PHE A 70 1.03 -12.14 -12.18
CA PHE A 70 1.88 -12.37 -13.34
C PHE A 70 3.07 -11.42 -13.46
N HIS A 71 2.86 -10.10 -13.33
CA HIS A 71 3.89 -9.09 -13.46
C HIS A 71 4.96 -9.19 -12.38
N LEU A 72 4.59 -9.53 -11.14
CA LEU A 72 5.54 -9.76 -10.05
C LEU A 72 5.52 -11.21 -9.58
N SER A 73 4.35 -11.85 -9.52
CA SER A 73 4.25 -13.20 -8.96
C SER A 73 4.90 -14.29 -9.83
N HIS A 74 5.11 -14.02 -11.12
CA HIS A 74 5.74 -14.96 -12.07
C HIS A 74 7.01 -14.39 -12.73
N MET A 75 7.44 -13.20 -12.31
CA MET A 75 8.68 -12.60 -12.79
C MET A 75 9.87 -13.28 -12.11
N ILE A 76 10.90 -13.55 -12.89
CA ILE A 76 12.19 -14.02 -12.38
C ILE A 76 13.15 -12.84 -12.41
N GLU A 77 13.57 -12.39 -11.24
CA GLU A 77 14.59 -11.36 -11.08
C GLU A 77 15.60 -11.79 -10.00
N PRO A 78 16.86 -11.34 -10.08
CA PRO A 78 17.79 -11.49 -8.97
C PRO A 78 17.34 -10.63 -7.79
N LEU A 79 17.46 -11.15 -6.58
CA LEU A 79 17.21 -10.40 -5.36
C LEU A 79 18.33 -10.58 -4.33
N TYR A 80 18.48 -9.57 -3.48
CA TYR A 80 19.34 -9.56 -2.31
C TYR A 80 18.58 -10.16 -1.13
N LEU A 81 18.92 -11.40 -0.82
CA LEU A 81 18.45 -12.08 0.39
C LEU A 81 19.20 -11.57 1.62
N LEU A 82 18.51 -11.54 2.76
CA LEU A 82 19.16 -11.38 4.05
C LEU A 82 19.64 -12.74 4.54
N GLU A 83 20.76 -12.75 5.26
CA GLU A 83 21.19 -13.96 5.96
C GLU A 83 20.21 -14.29 7.09
N GLN A 84 20.07 -15.58 7.43
CA GLN A 84 19.08 -16.02 8.42
C GLN A 84 19.27 -15.33 9.78
N GLU A 85 20.51 -15.09 10.20
CA GLU A 85 20.81 -14.39 11.44
C GLU A 85 20.32 -12.94 11.44
N GLU A 86 20.33 -12.27 10.28
CA GLU A 86 19.81 -10.92 10.14
C GLU A 86 18.28 -10.91 10.22
N VAL A 87 17.63 -11.91 9.61
CA VAL A 87 16.19 -12.12 9.73
C VAL A 87 15.81 -12.38 11.19
N ASP A 88 16.52 -13.25 11.91
CA ASP A 88 16.22 -13.58 13.31
C ASP A 88 16.40 -12.37 14.25
N ARG A 89 17.38 -11.50 13.98
CA ARG A 89 17.53 -10.22 14.71
C ARG A 89 16.39 -9.26 14.37
N PHE A 90 15.94 -9.23 13.12
CA PHE A 90 14.87 -8.34 12.68
C PHE A 90 13.46 -8.85 13.07
N LEU A 91 13.26 -10.15 13.18
CA LEU A 91 12.02 -10.81 13.55
C LEU A 91 12.29 -11.77 14.72
N PRO A 92 12.48 -11.24 15.93
CA PRO A 92 12.69 -12.09 17.10
C PRO A 92 11.44 -12.92 17.37
N LYS A 93 11.62 -14.01 18.13
CA LYS A 93 10.53 -14.92 18.49
C LYS A 93 9.29 -14.18 19.01
N TYR A 94 8.18 -14.39 18.31
CA TYR A 94 6.92 -13.77 18.64
C TYR A 94 6.16 -14.48 19.76
N HIS A 95 5.53 -13.68 20.64
CA HIS A 95 4.64 -14.15 21.69
C HIS A 95 3.31 -13.40 21.61
N HIS A 96 2.25 -14.09 21.17
CA HIS A 96 0.93 -13.48 21.02
C HIS A 96 0.33 -13.15 22.40
N PRO A 97 -0.04 -11.87 22.68
CA PRO A 97 -0.54 -11.49 24.00
C PRO A 97 -1.93 -12.05 24.34
N TYR A 98 -2.72 -12.46 23.33
CA TYR A 98 -4.12 -12.84 23.50
C TYR A 98 -4.41 -14.27 23.05
N ALA A 99 -3.44 -15.18 23.16
CA ALA A 99 -3.68 -16.59 22.87
C ALA A 99 -4.75 -17.15 23.83
N LEU A 100 -5.73 -17.90 23.29
CA LEU A 100 -6.75 -18.56 24.12
C LEU A 100 -6.07 -19.59 25.03
N ASN A 101 -6.28 -19.45 26.33
CA ASN A 101 -5.68 -20.31 27.34
C ASN A 101 -6.72 -20.57 28.46
N PRO A 102 -7.03 -21.84 28.81
CA PRO A 102 -7.93 -22.16 29.91
C PRO A 102 -7.52 -21.57 31.27
N ASP A 103 -6.22 -21.43 31.53
CA ASP A 103 -5.68 -20.85 32.76
C ASP A 103 -5.74 -19.31 32.79
N LYS A 104 -5.95 -18.69 31.62
CA LYS A 104 -6.10 -17.23 31.44
C LYS A 104 -7.27 -16.96 30.49
N PRO A 105 -8.52 -17.20 30.91
CA PRO A 105 -9.67 -17.19 30.01
C PRO A 105 -9.92 -15.78 29.47
N LEU A 106 -10.23 -15.71 28.17
CA LEU A 106 -10.57 -14.50 27.45
C LEU A 106 -11.72 -14.80 26.49
N THR A 107 -12.64 -13.87 26.32
CA THR A 107 -13.70 -13.94 25.30
C THR A 107 -13.33 -13.06 24.12
N MET A 108 -13.36 -13.62 22.91
CA MET A 108 -13.16 -12.91 21.65
C MET A 108 -14.38 -13.06 20.76
N GLY A 109 -14.76 -12.01 20.02
CA GLY A 109 -15.88 -12.07 19.08
C GLY A 109 -17.27 -12.13 19.73
N GLY A 110 -17.42 -11.62 20.95
CA GLY A 110 -18.71 -11.51 21.62
C GLY A 110 -19.71 -10.62 20.86
N PHE A 111 -21.01 -10.82 21.11
CA PHE A 111 -22.08 -10.03 20.49
C PHE A 111 -21.98 -8.55 20.89
N GLY A 112 -21.86 -7.66 19.90
CA GLY A 112 -21.79 -6.22 20.08
C GLY A 112 -23.13 -5.54 19.77
N PRO A 113 -23.99 -5.27 20.75
CA PRO A 113 -25.26 -4.57 20.55
C PRO A 113 -25.06 -3.10 20.13
N PRO A 114 -26.12 -2.42 19.64
CA PRO A 114 -26.03 -1.05 19.13
C PRO A 114 -25.40 0.00 20.07
N PHE A 115 -25.51 -0.18 21.39
CA PHE A 115 -24.98 0.77 22.37
C PHE A 115 -23.44 0.75 22.52
N ILE A 116 -22.75 -0.20 21.91
CA ILE A 116 -21.27 -0.34 22.01
C ILE A 116 -20.57 -0.52 20.66
N TYR A 117 -21.28 -1.01 19.64
CA TYR A 117 -20.66 -1.38 18.37
C TYR A 117 -20.03 -0.18 17.65
N THR A 118 -20.67 0.99 17.70
CA THR A 118 -20.16 2.23 17.10
C THR A 118 -18.83 2.64 17.71
N GLU A 119 -18.73 2.64 19.04
CA GLU A 119 -17.53 2.96 19.80
C GLU A 119 -16.42 1.95 19.54
N ALA A 120 -16.75 0.65 19.49
CA ALA A 120 -15.80 -0.40 19.16
C ALA A 120 -15.22 -0.22 17.74
N LYS A 121 -16.06 0.12 16.74
CA LYS A 121 -15.60 0.41 15.38
C LYS A 121 -14.80 1.69 15.28
N LYS A 122 -15.15 2.73 16.03
CA LYS A 122 -14.34 3.95 16.09
C LYS A 122 -12.97 3.69 16.72
N ALA A 123 -12.92 2.89 17.78
CA ALA A 123 -11.66 2.47 18.41
C ALA A 123 -10.78 1.68 17.42
N GLN A 124 -11.38 0.80 16.61
CA GLN A 124 -10.68 0.07 15.55
C GLN A 124 -10.06 1.03 14.51
N ASP A 125 -10.80 2.04 14.03
CA ASP A 125 -10.28 3.06 13.08
C ASP A 125 -9.14 3.88 13.69
N VAL A 126 -9.28 4.33 14.95
CA VAL A 126 -8.23 5.07 15.66
C VAL A 126 -6.96 4.24 15.79
N ALA A 127 -7.08 2.97 16.17
CA ALA A 127 -5.95 2.06 16.30
C ALA A 127 -5.29 1.78 14.92
N LEU A 128 -6.08 1.55 13.87
CA LEU A 128 -5.55 1.31 12.53
C LEU A 128 -4.79 2.53 12.01
N ARG A 129 -5.30 3.75 12.23
CA ARG A 129 -4.57 4.99 11.87
C ARG A 129 -3.30 5.17 12.68
N ALA A 130 -3.33 4.86 13.98
CA ALA A 130 -2.17 4.94 14.86
C ALA A 130 -1.05 3.96 14.43
N SER A 131 -1.39 2.83 13.79
CA SER A 131 -0.42 1.86 13.29
C SER A 131 0.61 2.46 12.33
N LYS A 132 0.29 3.56 11.61
CA LYS A 132 1.22 4.26 10.71
C LYS A 132 2.55 4.59 11.39
N LYS A 133 2.54 4.96 12.68
CA LYS A 133 3.76 5.24 13.44
C LYS A 133 4.68 4.02 13.52
N ALA A 134 4.12 2.85 13.86
CA ALA A 134 4.88 1.61 13.94
C ALA A 134 5.38 1.15 12.55
N ILE A 135 4.56 1.31 11.51
CA ILE A 135 4.95 1.03 10.11
C ILE A 135 6.20 1.83 9.73
N LEU A 136 6.20 3.14 9.97
CA LEU A 136 7.34 4.01 9.67
C LEU A 136 8.60 3.63 10.47
N GLN A 137 8.44 3.27 11.75
CA GLN A 137 9.56 2.82 12.58
C GLN A 137 10.15 1.49 12.10
N VAL A 138 9.31 0.57 11.62
CA VAL A 138 9.76 -0.70 11.04
C VAL A 138 10.51 -0.45 9.74
N TRP A 139 9.98 0.37 8.84
CA TRP A 139 10.67 0.72 7.59
C TRP A 139 11.97 1.47 7.81
N GLN A 140 12.03 2.34 8.82
CA GLN A 140 13.28 3.00 9.22
C GLN A 140 14.34 1.96 9.63
N LYS A 141 13.99 1.05 10.57
CA LYS A 141 14.91 -0.01 11.03
C LYS A 141 15.33 -0.95 9.91
N PHE A 142 14.41 -1.25 8.98
CA PHE A 142 14.73 -2.06 7.82
C PHE A 142 15.74 -1.35 6.91
N GLY A 143 15.57 -0.04 6.70
CA GLY A 143 16.54 0.78 5.97
C GLY A 143 17.89 0.88 6.66
N GLU A 144 17.94 0.98 7.99
CA GLU A 144 19.18 0.95 8.77
C GLU A 144 19.92 -0.40 8.63
N LEU A 145 19.17 -1.50 8.53
CA LEU A 145 19.73 -2.84 8.36
C LEU A 145 20.23 -3.09 6.94
N THR A 146 19.50 -2.61 5.93
CA THR A 146 19.65 -3.09 4.54
C THR A 146 20.07 -2.02 3.53
N GLY A 147 20.01 -0.75 3.91
CA GLY A 147 20.15 0.41 3.00
C GLY A 147 18.93 0.65 2.10
N ARG A 148 17.88 -0.18 2.18
CA ARG A 148 16.66 -0.05 1.36
C ARG A 148 15.56 0.65 2.15
N HIS A 149 15.16 1.82 1.68
CA HIS A 149 14.24 2.70 2.40
C HIS A 149 12.85 2.72 1.75
N TYR A 150 11.81 2.74 2.58
CA TYR A 150 10.42 2.80 2.15
C TYR A 150 9.69 3.98 2.79
N SER A 151 8.74 4.53 2.07
CA SER A 151 7.86 5.59 2.55
C SER A 151 6.42 5.34 2.10
N PRO A 152 5.41 5.91 2.81
CA PRO A 152 4.00 5.69 2.44
C PRO A 152 3.68 6.16 1.01
N VAL A 153 4.31 7.26 0.63
CA VAL A 153 4.25 7.88 -0.69
C VAL A 153 5.68 8.20 -1.10
N GLU A 154 6.11 7.74 -2.27
CA GLU A 154 7.49 7.91 -2.75
C GLU A 154 7.52 8.67 -4.07
N GLY A 155 8.41 9.65 -4.18
CA GLY A 155 8.63 10.38 -5.43
C GLY A 155 9.77 9.79 -6.26
N TYR A 156 9.63 9.80 -7.58
CA TYR A 156 10.71 9.57 -8.54
C TYR A 156 10.76 10.74 -9.52
N LYS A 157 11.87 11.48 -9.51
CA LYS A 157 12.06 12.73 -10.26
C LYS A 157 10.85 13.70 -10.17
N ALA A 158 10.20 13.72 -9.01
CA ALA A 158 8.99 14.50 -8.75
C ALA A 158 9.28 15.96 -8.34
N GLU A 159 10.49 16.25 -7.87
CA GLU A 159 10.85 17.60 -7.46
C GLU A 159 10.92 18.53 -8.68
N GLY A 160 10.15 19.62 -8.64
CA GLY A 160 10.10 20.60 -9.74
C GLY A 160 9.26 20.17 -10.96
N ALA A 161 8.59 19.01 -10.90
CA ALA A 161 7.67 18.57 -11.94
C ALA A 161 6.35 19.39 -11.91
N ASP A 162 5.90 19.83 -13.08
CA ASP A 162 4.60 20.49 -13.24
C ASP A 162 3.46 19.45 -13.32
N VAL A 163 3.76 18.27 -13.87
CA VAL A 163 2.83 17.15 -14.01
C VAL A 163 3.36 15.94 -13.24
N LEU A 164 2.52 15.34 -12.40
CA LEU A 164 2.84 14.10 -11.70
C LEU A 164 1.93 12.97 -12.17
N LEU A 165 2.50 11.80 -12.45
CA LEU A 165 1.76 10.55 -12.55
C LEU A 165 1.75 9.87 -11.17
N LEU A 166 0.62 9.34 -10.74
CA LEU A 166 0.48 8.51 -9.55
C LEU A 166 0.18 7.07 -9.95
N THR A 167 1.01 6.14 -9.49
CA THR A 167 0.84 4.69 -9.69
C THR A 167 0.85 3.94 -8.36
N MET A 168 0.36 2.70 -8.41
CA MET A 168 0.46 1.69 -7.36
C MET A 168 0.97 0.39 -7.99
N GLY A 169 1.79 -0.36 -7.26
CA GLY A 169 2.29 -1.65 -7.72
C GLY A 169 3.33 -1.54 -8.84
N SER A 170 3.44 -2.60 -9.65
CA SER A 170 4.58 -2.85 -10.56
C SER A 170 4.68 -1.88 -11.73
N PHE A 171 3.58 -1.22 -12.09
CA PHE A 171 3.57 -0.23 -13.18
C PHE A 171 4.44 1.00 -12.85
N SER A 172 4.80 1.17 -11.58
CA SER A 172 5.70 2.22 -11.12
C SER A 172 7.08 2.13 -11.79
N GLU A 173 7.66 0.95 -11.99
CA GLU A 173 8.99 0.82 -12.61
C GLU A 173 8.96 1.19 -14.10
N THR A 174 7.94 0.74 -14.83
CA THR A 174 7.72 1.16 -16.23
C THR A 174 7.51 2.67 -16.33
N ALA A 175 6.76 3.25 -15.40
CA ALA A 175 6.54 4.69 -15.34
C ALA A 175 7.85 5.46 -15.07
N MET A 176 8.79 4.93 -14.29
CA MET A 176 10.11 5.55 -14.10
C MET A 176 10.86 5.68 -15.43
N MET A 177 10.87 4.62 -16.25
CA MET A 177 11.52 4.66 -17.57
C MET A 177 10.88 5.70 -18.49
N ALA A 178 9.55 5.80 -18.51
CA ALA A 178 8.84 6.80 -19.30
C ALA A 178 9.13 8.23 -18.81
N VAL A 179 9.18 8.45 -17.50
CA VAL A 179 9.54 9.74 -16.90
C VAL A 179 10.96 10.14 -17.28
N ASP A 180 11.91 9.20 -17.29
CA ASP A 180 13.28 9.44 -17.72
C ASP A 180 13.34 9.94 -19.16
N GLU A 181 12.70 9.21 -20.08
CA GLU A 181 12.65 9.57 -21.50
C GLU A 181 11.97 10.94 -21.73
N MET A 182 10.90 11.24 -21.00
CA MET A 182 10.18 12.50 -21.12
C MET A 182 10.99 13.68 -20.54
N GLN A 183 11.68 13.50 -19.42
CA GLN A 183 12.56 14.53 -18.86
C GLN A 183 13.78 14.79 -19.75
N GLU A 184 14.36 13.76 -20.39
CA GLU A 184 15.43 13.92 -21.38
C GLU A 184 14.99 14.80 -22.57
N LYS A 185 13.70 14.76 -22.92
CA LYS A 185 13.07 15.63 -23.93
C LYS A 185 12.67 17.01 -23.38
N GLY A 186 13.05 17.34 -22.15
CA GLY A 186 12.81 18.63 -21.51
C GLY A 186 11.41 18.80 -20.90
N GLN A 187 10.64 17.71 -20.74
CA GLN A 187 9.32 17.78 -20.12
C GLN A 187 9.42 17.74 -18.59
N LYS A 188 8.64 18.57 -17.91
CA LYS A 188 8.61 18.65 -16.43
C LYS A 188 7.61 17.67 -15.83
N VAL A 189 7.88 16.39 -16.01
CA VAL A 189 7.04 15.30 -15.50
C VAL A 189 7.72 14.54 -14.38
N GLY A 190 6.96 14.01 -13.44
CA GLY A 190 7.50 13.17 -12.37
C GLY A 190 6.52 12.06 -11.98
N LEU A 191 6.96 11.18 -11.10
CA LEU A 191 6.18 10.05 -10.63
C LEU A 191 6.03 10.07 -9.12
N ILE A 192 4.83 9.77 -8.65
CA ILE A 192 4.49 9.49 -7.26
C ILE A 192 4.01 8.04 -7.17
N ARG A 193 4.50 7.30 -6.19
CA ARG A 193 4.20 5.89 -5.99
C ARG A 193 3.53 5.73 -4.64
N LEU A 194 2.30 5.21 -4.63
CA LEU A 194 1.54 5.01 -3.41
C LEU A 194 1.78 3.59 -2.88
N ARG A 195 2.62 3.48 -1.85
CA ARG A 195 3.02 2.21 -1.24
C ARG A 195 2.09 1.79 -0.12
N LEU A 196 1.81 2.70 0.82
CA LEU A 196 0.90 2.43 1.93
C LEU A 196 -0.51 2.79 1.50
N TRP A 197 -1.35 1.78 1.27
CA TRP A 197 -2.75 2.00 0.90
C TRP A 197 -3.65 2.12 2.14
N ARG A 198 -3.39 1.30 3.16
CA ARG A 198 -4.09 1.34 4.46
C ARG A 198 -3.09 1.18 5.61
N PRO A 199 -3.13 2.01 6.66
CA PRO A 199 -3.92 3.24 6.76
C PRO A 199 -3.51 4.29 5.71
N PHE A 200 -4.49 5.00 5.15
CA PHE A 200 -4.23 5.91 4.02
C PHE A 200 -3.35 7.12 4.43
N PRO A 201 -2.27 7.45 3.69
CA PRO A 201 -1.27 8.43 4.09
C PRO A 201 -1.61 9.85 3.62
N PHE A 202 -2.63 10.46 4.24
CA PHE A 202 -3.14 11.77 3.83
C PHE A 202 -2.07 12.86 3.80
N ASP A 203 -1.23 12.96 4.83
CA ASP A 203 -0.27 14.06 4.95
C ASP A 203 0.87 13.91 3.94
N GLU A 204 1.41 12.70 3.81
CA GLU A 204 2.47 12.36 2.88
C GLU A 204 2.01 12.57 1.43
N LEU A 205 0.79 12.15 1.10
CA LEU A 205 0.21 12.37 -0.22
C LEU A 205 0.08 13.87 -0.54
N ARG A 206 -0.53 14.64 0.37
CA ARG A 206 -0.76 16.07 0.17
C ARG A 206 0.57 16.82 0.01
N GLN A 207 1.58 16.45 0.78
CA GLN A 207 2.91 17.00 0.65
C GLN A 207 3.52 16.68 -0.71
N ALA A 208 3.46 15.41 -1.13
CA ALA A 208 4.06 14.93 -2.37
C ALA A 208 3.51 15.64 -3.63
N VAL A 209 2.23 15.99 -3.63
CA VAL A 209 1.57 16.61 -4.80
C VAL A 209 1.40 18.13 -4.69
N SER A 210 1.86 18.74 -3.59
CA SER A 210 1.56 20.15 -3.24
C SER A 210 2.03 21.18 -4.27
N ARG A 211 3.07 20.88 -5.04
CA ARG A 211 3.67 21.79 -6.04
C ARG A 211 3.26 21.49 -7.47
N ALA A 212 2.59 20.36 -7.72
CA ALA A 212 2.17 19.99 -9.06
C ALA A 212 1.00 20.86 -9.52
N GLN A 213 0.94 21.13 -10.82
CA GLN A 213 -0.21 21.75 -11.46
C GLN A 213 -1.25 20.70 -11.82
N LEU A 214 -0.78 19.53 -12.28
CA LEU A 214 -1.61 18.41 -12.70
C LEU A 214 -1.13 17.11 -12.03
N LEU A 215 -2.08 16.36 -11.50
CA LEU A 215 -1.91 15.01 -10.99
C LEU A 215 -2.74 14.03 -11.83
N ILE A 216 -2.06 13.14 -12.52
CA ILE A 216 -2.65 12.05 -13.29
C ILE A 216 -2.64 10.80 -12.40
N VAL A 217 -3.79 10.20 -12.13
CA VAL A 217 -3.90 8.97 -11.32
C VAL A 217 -4.20 7.79 -12.23
N LEU A 218 -3.32 6.78 -12.22
CA LEU A 218 -3.52 5.54 -12.93
C LEU A 218 -4.11 4.47 -12.00
N ASP A 219 -5.36 4.13 -12.23
CA ASP A 219 -6.07 3.07 -11.55
C ASP A 219 -5.97 1.76 -12.34
N ARG A 220 -5.56 0.68 -11.67
CA ARG A 220 -5.66 -0.69 -12.18
C ARG A 220 -6.95 -1.38 -11.72
N ALA A 221 -8.01 -0.61 -11.52
CA ALA A 221 -9.32 -1.13 -11.15
C ALA A 221 -10.42 -0.16 -11.61
N LEU A 222 -11.61 -0.69 -11.84
CA LEU A 222 -12.80 0.12 -12.13
C LEU A 222 -13.71 0.18 -10.91
N SER A 223 -14.28 1.36 -10.64
CA SER A 223 -15.42 1.49 -9.72
C SER A 223 -16.72 1.49 -10.53
N PHE A 224 -17.32 0.31 -10.72
CA PHE A 224 -18.53 0.15 -11.52
C PHE A 224 -19.69 1.04 -11.01
N GLY A 225 -20.26 1.85 -11.91
CA GLY A 225 -21.34 2.79 -11.58
C GLY A 225 -20.91 3.99 -10.72
N GLY A 226 -19.61 4.14 -10.45
CA GLY A 226 -19.04 5.20 -9.64
C GLY A 226 -18.11 6.12 -10.44
N PRO A 227 -17.24 6.88 -9.75
CA PRO A 227 -16.10 7.58 -10.37
C PRO A 227 -15.17 6.60 -11.11
N THR A 228 -14.35 7.10 -12.04
CA THR A 228 -13.55 6.26 -12.95
C THR A 228 -12.71 5.19 -12.24
N GLY A 229 -11.95 5.56 -11.20
CA GLY A 229 -11.06 4.65 -10.48
C GLY A 229 -11.09 4.82 -8.95
N PRO A 230 -11.00 3.73 -8.17
CA PRO A 230 -11.11 3.77 -6.71
C PRO A 230 -9.97 4.56 -6.02
N VAL A 231 -8.74 4.48 -6.54
CA VAL A 231 -7.59 5.23 -6.03
C VAL A 231 -7.81 6.71 -6.31
N CYS A 232 -8.10 7.10 -7.55
CA CYS A 232 -8.36 8.49 -7.89
C CYS A 232 -9.47 9.11 -7.02
N SER A 233 -10.52 8.35 -6.72
CA SER A 233 -11.61 8.81 -5.85
C SER A 233 -11.12 9.16 -4.45
N GLU A 234 -10.25 8.34 -3.88
CA GLU A 234 -9.69 8.56 -2.55
C GLU A 234 -8.66 9.69 -2.54
N ILE A 235 -7.87 9.83 -3.61
CA ILE A 235 -6.98 10.98 -3.83
C ILE A 235 -7.78 12.29 -3.87
N GLN A 236 -8.87 12.33 -4.65
CA GLN A 236 -9.73 13.50 -4.72
C GLN A 236 -10.33 13.84 -3.35
N ALA A 237 -10.79 12.85 -2.59
CA ALA A 237 -11.29 13.04 -1.23
C ALA A 237 -10.19 13.55 -0.28
N ALA A 238 -8.96 13.04 -0.42
CA ALA A 238 -7.81 13.48 0.39
C ALA A 238 -7.41 14.92 0.12
N LEU A 239 -7.50 15.37 -1.13
CA LEU A 239 -7.17 16.72 -1.57
C LEU A 239 -8.33 17.72 -1.41
N TYR A 240 -9.57 17.26 -1.31
CA TYR A 240 -10.76 18.11 -1.22
C TYR A 240 -10.63 19.26 -0.20
N PRO A 241 -10.16 19.04 1.05
CA PRO A 241 -10.03 20.10 2.04
C PRO A 241 -8.99 21.19 1.71
N LEU A 242 -8.10 20.97 0.74
CA LEU A 242 -7.05 21.92 0.39
C LEU A 242 -7.59 23.04 -0.49
N LYS A 243 -7.20 24.28 -0.16
CA LYS A 243 -7.48 25.46 -0.98
C LYS A 243 -6.70 25.45 -2.29
N THR A 244 -5.41 25.16 -2.20
CA THR A 244 -4.51 25.00 -3.34
C THR A 244 -4.20 23.52 -3.50
N LYS A 245 -4.50 22.99 -4.68
CA LYS A 245 -4.31 21.58 -5.05
C LYS A 245 -4.12 21.48 -6.56
N PRO A 246 -3.43 20.44 -7.06
CA PRO A 246 -3.37 20.19 -8.49
C PRO A 246 -4.76 19.88 -9.05
N GLU A 247 -4.91 20.10 -10.36
CA GLU A 247 -5.97 19.44 -11.12
C GLU A 247 -5.75 17.92 -11.07
N VAL A 248 -6.82 17.13 -10.95
CA VAL A 248 -6.71 15.67 -10.86
C VAL A 248 -7.44 15.02 -12.03
N ILE A 249 -6.71 14.25 -12.82
CA ILE A 249 -7.26 13.46 -13.93
C ILE A 249 -7.12 11.97 -13.63
N SER A 250 -8.18 11.21 -13.86
CA SER A 250 -8.20 9.76 -13.70
C SER A 250 -7.99 9.05 -15.04
N PHE A 251 -7.13 8.05 -15.04
CA PHE A 251 -7.00 7.07 -16.11
C PHE A 251 -7.11 5.67 -15.54
N VAL A 252 -7.67 4.76 -16.33
CA VAL A 252 -7.71 3.33 -16.02
C VAL A 252 -6.92 2.59 -17.07
N GLY A 253 -6.03 1.72 -16.63
CA GLY A 253 -5.16 0.90 -17.49
C GLY A 253 -4.74 -0.37 -16.77
N GLY A 254 -4.07 -1.29 -17.48
CA GLY A 254 -3.53 -2.49 -16.82
C GLY A 254 -4.57 -3.51 -16.34
N ILE A 255 -5.85 -3.37 -16.72
CA ILE A 255 -6.94 -4.27 -16.32
C ILE A 255 -6.74 -5.64 -16.95
N GLY A 256 -6.87 -6.70 -16.14
CA GLY A 256 -6.64 -8.07 -16.60
C GLY A 256 -5.28 -8.26 -17.29
N GLY A 257 -4.23 -7.58 -16.82
CA GLY A 257 -2.87 -7.72 -17.33
C GLY A 257 -2.62 -7.15 -18.73
N ARG A 258 -3.47 -6.22 -19.19
CA ARG A 258 -3.29 -5.57 -20.50
C ARG A 258 -2.21 -4.49 -20.45
N ASP A 259 -1.25 -4.56 -21.37
CA ASP A 259 -0.25 -3.51 -21.64
C ASP A 259 -0.87 -2.21 -22.18
#